data_AF-A0A6I5CFJ2-F1
#
_entry.id   AF-A0A6I5CFJ2-F1
#
_cell.length_a   1.000
_cell.length_b   1.000
_cell.length_c   1.000
_cell.angle_alpha   90.00
_cell.angle_beta   90.00
_cell.angle_gamma   90.00
#
_symmetry.space_group_name_H-M   'P 1'
#
loop_
_entity.id
_entity.type
_entity.pdbx_description
1 polymer ?
#
loop_
_entity_poly.entity_id
_entity_poly.type
_entity_poly.pdbx_seq_one_letter_code
_entity_poly.pdbx_strand_id
1 'polypeptide(L)'
;MRRRDAADLAGSAAVGAWAAFAVLALVVAGGHGAPLRVDERLLSWSVGHRPATAVAVARGVTATGTGVVPYLLVVVAGAVAGRTARRRAVAALLGLVCLATGQLARLGVMELIARPRPPRPDWATHASGWAFPSGHTTTSALTAAL
;
A
#
# COMPACT_ATOMS: atom_id res chain seq x y z
N MET A 1 3.44 0.73 -28.72
CA MET A 1 3.82 -0.57 -28.12
C MET A 1 2.86 -1.64 -28.60
N ARG A 2 3.34 -2.84 -28.94
CA ARG A 2 2.44 -3.97 -29.20
C ARG A 2 1.91 -4.51 -27.86
N ARG A 3 0.70 -5.08 -27.87
CA ARG A 3 0.08 -5.62 -26.63
C ARG A 3 0.92 -6.71 -25.96
N ARG A 4 1.74 -7.45 -26.72
CA ARG A 4 2.67 -8.46 -26.20
C ARG A 4 3.81 -7.81 -25.42
N ASP A 5 4.50 -6.82 -26.01
CA ASP A 5 5.57 -6.07 -25.35
C ASP A 5 5.11 -5.44 -24.01
N ALA A 6 3.87 -4.95 -23.96
CA ALA A 6 3.28 -4.40 -22.74
C ALA A 6 3.02 -5.47 -21.66
N ALA A 7 2.53 -6.64 -22.07
CA ALA A 7 2.27 -7.76 -21.16
C ALA A 7 3.58 -8.35 -20.61
N ASP A 8 4.61 -8.48 -21.44
CA ASP A 8 5.92 -9.00 -21.05
C ASP A 8 6.58 -8.07 -20.03
N LEU A 9 6.57 -6.75 -20.29
CA LEU A 9 7.09 -5.75 -19.35
C LEU A 9 6.34 -5.77 -18.01
N ALA A 10 5.00 -5.83 -18.05
CA ALA A 10 4.18 -5.92 -16.84
C ALA A 10 4.48 -7.20 -16.05
N GLY A 11 4.66 -8.34 -16.74
CA GLY A 11 5.03 -9.61 -16.14
C GLY A 11 6.40 -9.54 -15.44
N SER A 12 7.43 -9.04 -16.12
CA SER A 12 8.77 -8.89 -15.54
C SER A 12 8.78 -7.92 -14.36
N ALA A 13 8.07 -6.79 -14.47
CA ALA A 13 7.95 -5.83 -13.37
C ALA A 13 7.24 -6.44 -12.16
N ALA A 14 6.18 -7.22 -12.37
CA ALA A 14 5.47 -7.90 -11.30
C ALA A 14 6.36 -8.93 -10.57
N VAL A 15 7.10 -9.75 -11.32
CA VAL A 15 8.04 -10.72 -10.73
C VAL A 15 9.13 -10.01 -9.93
N GLY A 16 9.71 -8.93 -10.49
CA GLY A 16 10.72 -8.13 -9.81
C GLY A 16 10.19 -7.49 -8.51
N ALA A 17 8.97 -6.94 -8.54
CA ALA A 17 8.33 -6.36 -7.36
C ALA A 17 8.06 -7.42 -6.28
N TRP A 18 7.60 -8.61 -6.66
CA TRP A 18 7.38 -9.72 -5.73
C TRP A 18 8.70 -10.23 -5.12
N ALA A 19 9.75 -10.37 -5.91
CA ALA A 19 11.06 -10.77 -5.40
C ALA A 19 11.62 -9.73 -4.43
N ALA A 20 11.56 -8.44 -4.77
CA ALA A 20 12.00 -7.35 -3.90
C ALA A 20 11.19 -7.31 -2.59
N PHE A 21 9.87 -7.49 -2.67
CA PHE A 21 9.01 -7.55 -1.49
C PHE A 21 9.35 -8.76 -0.60
N ALA A 22 9.57 -9.94 -1.19
CA ALA A 22 9.95 -11.14 -0.44
C ALA A 22 11.28 -10.95 0.30
N VAL A 23 12.30 -10.41 -0.38
CA VAL A 23 13.59 -10.10 0.25
C VAL A 23 13.40 -9.10 1.40
N LEU A 24 12.65 -8.01 1.19
CA LEU A 24 12.37 -7.04 2.24
C LEU A 24 11.64 -7.66 3.42
N ALA A 25 10.63 -8.50 3.16
CA ALA A 25 9.87 -9.20 4.19
C ALA A 25 10.77 -10.14 5.02
N LEU A 26 11.67 -10.89 4.38
CA LEU A 26 12.64 -11.75 5.06
C LEU A 26 13.62 -10.95 5.92
N VAL A 27 14.14 -9.83 5.39
CA VAL A 27 15.04 -8.93 6.13
C VAL A 27 14.33 -8.36 7.37
N VAL A 28 13.08 -7.92 7.22
CA VAL A 28 12.29 -7.38 8.33
C VAL A 28 11.97 -8.46 9.37
N ALA A 29 11.58 -9.66 8.93
CA ALA A 29 11.27 -10.78 9.83
C ALA A 29 12.51 -11.25 10.62
N GLY A 30 13.68 -11.31 9.96
CA GLY A 30 14.94 -11.69 10.59
C GLY A 30 15.50 -10.64 11.56
N GLY A 31 15.03 -9.40 11.51
CA GLY A 31 15.45 -8.32 12.41
C GLY A 31 14.88 -8.43 13.83
N HIS A 32 14.01 -9.41 14.12
CA HIS A 32 13.39 -9.63 15.44
C HIS A 32 12.74 -8.37 16.05
N GLY A 33 12.15 -7.53 15.19
CA GLY A 33 11.48 -6.29 15.59
C GLY A 33 12.39 -5.08 15.72
N ALA A 34 13.72 -5.23 15.60
CA ALA A 34 14.64 -4.10 15.50
C ALA A 34 14.39 -3.34 14.18
N PRO A 35 14.35 -2.00 14.20
CA PRO A 35 14.25 -1.22 12.97
C PRO A 35 15.54 -1.33 12.15
N LEU A 36 15.42 -1.16 10.84
CA LEU A 36 16.59 -1.04 9.98
C LEU A 36 17.27 0.31 10.26
N ARG A 37 18.60 0.39 10.18
CA ARG A 37 19.34 1.65 10.38
C ARG A 37 18.84 2.79 9.49
N VAL A 38 18.37 2.47 8.29
CA VAL A 38 17.76 3.45 7.38
C VAL A 38 16.41 3.95 7.89
N ASP A 39 15.59 3.09 8.50
CA ASP A 39 14.30 3.46 9.08
C ASP A 39 14.49 4.43 10.25
N GLU A 40 15.47 4.18 11.14
CA GLU A 40 15.78 5.06 12.26
C GLU A 40 16.23 6.46 11.79
N ARG A 41 17.10 6.51 10.77
CA ARG A 41 17.58 7.77 10.19
C ARG A 41 16.46 8.57 9.55
N LEU A 42 15.58 7.91 8.78
CA LEU A 42 14.44 8.58 8.16
C LEU A 42 13.41 9.05 9.19
N LEU A 43 13.14 8.23 10.21
CA LEU A 43 12.22 8.59 11.29
C LEU A 43 12.74 9.79 12.08
N SER A 44 13.98 9.75 12.56
CA SER A 44 14.59 10.83 13.34
C SER A 44 14.66 12.14 12.56
N TRP A 45 15.03 12.09 11.27
CA TRP A 45 14.99 13.26 10.40
C TRP A 45 13.56 13.80 10.27
N SER A 46 12.57 12.95 10.00
CA SER A 46 11.17 13.35 9.87
C SER A 46 10.61 13.97 11.15
N VAL A 47 10.88 13.38 12.32
CA VAL A 47 10.49 13.92 13.62
C VAL A 47 11.15 15.27 13.91
N GLY A 48 12.41 15.45 13.51
CA GLY A 48 13.13 16.72 13.63
C GLY A 48 12.71 17.79 12.60
N HIS A 49 12.08 17.40 11.48
CA HIS A 49 11.79 18.28 10.33
C HIS A 49 10.33 18.19 9.88
N ARG A 50 9.38 18.28 10.83
CA ARG A 50 7.94 18.22 10.55
C ARG A 50 7.21 19.51 10.90
N PRO A 51 7.37 20.60 10.12
CA PRO A 51 6.57 21.81 10.34
C PRO A 51 5.08 21.50 10.23
N ALA A 52 4.24 22.30 10.90
CA ALA A 52 2.81 22.05 10.98
C ALA A 52 2.14 21.89 9.61
N THR A 53 2.59 22.64 8.61
CA THR A 53 2.11 22.55 7.21
C THR A 53 2.43 21.20 6.59
N ALA A 54 3.66 20.69 6.73
CA ALA A 54 4.04 19.38 6.22
C ALA A 54 3.25 18.25 6.89
N VAL A 55 3.03 18.35 8.20
CA VAL A 55 2.20 17.38 8.95
C VAL A 55 0.76 17.41 8.46
N ALA A 56 0.18 18.59 8.26
CA ALA A 56 -1.18 18.74 7.76
C ALA A 56 -1.35 18.13 6.37
N VAL A 57 -0.41 18.40 5.45
CA VAL A 57 -0.40 17.81 4.10
C VAL A 57 -0.25 16.29 4.18
N ALA A 58 0.69 15.77 4.95
CA ALA A 58 0.89 14.33 5.11
C ALA A 58 -0.35 13.63 5.69
N ARG A 59 -1.03 14.26 6.65
CA ARG A 59 -2.31 13.77 7.20
C ARG A 59 -3.44 13.80 6.17
N GLY A 60 -3.54 14.86 5.37
CA GLY A 60 -4.52 14.96 4.29
C GLY A 60 -4.32 13.85 3.26
N VAL A 61 -3.09 13.64 2.82
CA VAL A 61 -2.72 12.58 1.86
C VAL A 61 -2.92 11.19 2.47
N THR A 62 -2.51 10.95 3.72
CA THR A 62 -2.68 9.61 4.31
C THR A 62 -4.15 9.25 4.47
N ALA A 63 -5.04 10.24 4.70
CA ALA A 63 -6.47 9.98 4.86
C ALA A 63 -7.12 9.41 3.57
N THR A 64 -6.54 9.65 2.40
CA THR A 64 -7.06 9.10 1.13
C THR A 64 -6.59 7.67 0.87
N GLY A 65 -5.58 7.19 1.60
CA GLY A 65 -4.95 5.90 1.36
C GLY A 65 -5.73 4.69 1.91
N THR A 66 -6.79 4.91 2.68
CA THR A 66 -7.69 3.86 3.21
C THR A 66 -9.13 4.37 3.28
N GLY A 67 -10.05 3.57 3.83
CA GLY A 67 -11.45 3.93 3.98
C GLY A 67 -12.22 3.87 2.66
N VAL A 68 -13.18 4.78 2.48
CA VAL A 68 -14.10 4.77 1.34
C VAL A 68 -13.44 5.19 0.01
N VAL A 69 -12.42 6.07 0.08
CA VAL A 69 -11.82 6.71 -1.10
C VAL A 69 -11.24 5.67 -2.09
N PRO A 70 -10.41 4.70 -1.66
CA PRO A 70 -9.92 3.62 -2.52
C PRO A 70 -11.01 2.85 -3.28
N TYR A 71 -12.10 2.48 -2.60
CA TYR A 71 -13.18 1.71 -3.22
C TYR A 71 -13.97 2.55 -4.22
N LEU A 72 -14.21 3.84 -3.93
CA LEU A 72 -14.87 4.75 -4.87
C LEU A 72 -14.06 4.90 -6.15
N LEU A 73 -12.73 5.07 -6.04
CA LEU A 73 -11.84 5.19 -7.19
C LEU A 73 -11.88 3.94 -8.07
N VAL A 74 -11.85 2.75 -7.47
CA VAL A 74 -11.95 1.47 -8.20
C VAL A 74 -13.31 1.33 -8.91
N VAL A 75 -14.41 1.73 -8.26
CA VAL A 75 -15.74 1.70 -8.89
C VAL A 75 -15.80 2.65 -10.08
N VAL A 76 -15.26 3.87 -9.94
CA VAL A 76 -15.19 4.86 -11.02
C VAL A 76 -14.32 4.34 -12.16
N ALA A 77 -13.17 3.73 -11.88
CA ALA A 77 -12.30 3.13 -12.89
C ALA A 77 -13.05 2.05 -13.70
N GLY A 78 -13.75 1.14 -13.01
CA GLY A 78 -14.59 0.12 -13.67
C GLY A 78 -15.71 0.72 -14.52
N ALA A 79 -16.35 1.79 -14.03
CA ALA A 79 -17.40 2.50 -14.76
C ALA A 79 -16.89 3.19 -16.03
N VAL A 80 -15.67 3.73 -16.00
CA VAL A 80 -15.05 4.38 -17.17
C VAL A 80 -14.50 3.35 -18.16
N ALA A 81 -13.96 2.21 -17.70
CA ALA A 81 -13.38 1.18 -18.56
C ALA A 81 -14.43 0.41 -19.40
N GLY A 82 -15.65 0.24 -18.89
CA GLY A 82 -16.70 -0.54 -19.54
C GLY A 82 -17.49 0.23 -20.60
N ARG A 83 -17.73 -0.40 -21.76
CA ARG A 83 -18.58 0.15 -22.84
C ARG A 83 -20.09 -0.09 -22.66
N THR A 84 -20.46 -1.07 -21.84
CA THR A 84 -21.87 -1.42 -21.57
C THR A 84 -22.08 -1.48 -20.05
N ALA A 85 -23.32 -1.30 -19.60
CA ALA A 85 -23.67 -1.37 -18.17
C ALA A 85 -23.15 -2.67 -17.52
N ARG A 86 -23.32 -3.82 -18.21
CA ARG A 86 -22.79 -5.11 -17.76
C ARG A 86 -21.27 -5.11 -17.65
N ARG A 87 -20.53 -4.62 -18.66
CA ARG A 87 -19.06 -4.59 -18.62
C ARG A 87 -18.52 -3.66 -17.53
N ARG A 88 -19.19 -2.52 -17.31
CA ARG A 88 -18.86 -1.58 -16.22
C ARG A 88 -19.01 -2.23 -14.85
N ALA A 89 -20.16 -2.88 -14.62
CA ALA A 89 -20.44 -3.57 -13.37
C ALA A 89 -19.44 -4.70 -13.10
N VAL A 90 -19.13 -5.51 -14.13
CA VAL A 90 -18.13 -6.59 -13.99
C VAL A 90 -16.73 -6.03 -13.72
N ALA A 91 -16.30 -4.98 -14.42
CA ALA A 91 -14.99 -4.37 -14.20
C ALA A 91 -14.86 -3.80 -12.77
N ALA A 92 -15.87 -3.06 -12.30
CA ALA A 92 -15.90 -2.53 -10.94
C ALA A 92 -15.87 -3.66 -9.90
N LEU A 93 -16.67 -4.71 -10.09
CA LEU A 93 -16.70 -5.87 -9.19
C LEU A 93 -15.34 -6.57 -9.12
N LEU A 94 -14.71 -6.83 -10.27
CA LEU A 94 -13.39 -7.47 -10.31
C LEU A 94 -12.33 -6.61 -9.63
N GLY A 95 -12.34 -5.30 -9.85
CA GLY A 95 -11.45 -4.38 -9.15
C GLY A 95 -11.66 -4.40 -7.63
N LEU A 96 -12.91 -4.38 -7.17
CA LEU A 96 -13.23 -4.46 -5.74
C LEU A 96 -12.75 -5.76 -5.12
N VAL A 97 -12.98 -6.89 -5.78
CA VAL A 97 -12.49 -8.22 -5.34
C VAL A 97 -10.97 -8.26 -5.30
N CYS A 98 -10.29 -7.68 -6.29
CA CYS A 98 -8.84 -7.61 -6.33
C CYS A 98 -8.28 -6.77 -5.16
N LEU A 99 -8.85 -5.58 -4.93
CA LEU A 99 -8.47 -4.69 -3.84
C LEU A 99 -8.66 -5.39 -2.47
N ALA A 100 -9.82 -6.00 -2.24
CA ALA A 100 -10.13 -6.71 -1.00
C ALA A 100 -9.18 -7.90 -0.78
N THR A 101 -8.93 -8.70 -1.81
CA THR A 101 -7.98 -9.84 -1.73
C THR A 101 -6.58 -9.35 -1.39
N GLY A 102 -6.10 -8.27 -2.01
CA GLY A 102 -4.79 -7.70 -1.70
C GLY A 102 -4.68 -7.17 -0.27
N GLN A 103 -5.74 -6.56 0.26
CA GLN A 103 -5.80 -6.13 1.66
C GLN A 103 -5.79 -7.31 2.63
N LEU A 104 -6.51 -8.39 2.33
CA LEU A 104 -6.51 -9.62 3.14
C LEU A 104 -5.13 -10.28 3.14
N ALA A 105 -4.49 -10.40 1.98
CA ALA A 105 -3.13 -10.91 1.88
C ALA A 105 -2.16 -10.05 2.72
N ARG A 106 -2.28 -8.73 2.65
CA ARG A 106 -1.51 -7.79 3.47
C ARG A 106 -1.73 -7.99 4.97
N LEU A 107 -2.97 -8.23 5.41
CA LEU A 107 -3.26 -8.54 6.82
C LEU A 107 -2.59 -9.86 7.24
N GLY A 108 -2.65 -10.90 6.41
CA GLY A 108 -1.96 -12.16 6.68
C GLY A 108 -0.46 -11.99 6.85
N VAL A 109 0.20 -11.26 5.94
CA VAL A 109 1.65 -10.97 6.05
C VAL A 109 1.95 -10.10 7.27
N MET A 110 1.07 -9.15 7.59
CA MET A 110 1.22 -8.27 8.75
C MET A 110 1.23 -9.05 10.07
N GLU A 111 0.28 -9.96 10.25
CA GLU A 111 0.21 -10.80 11.45
C GLU A 111 1.34 -11.82 11.50
N LEU A 112 1.76 -12.36 10.35
CA LEU A 112 2.88 -13.32 10.29
C LEU A 112 4.22 -12.68 10.71
N ILE A 113 4.47 -11.44 10.28
CA ILE A 113 5.74 -10.76 10.55
C ILE A 113 5.70 -10.02 11.90
N ALA A 114 4.52 -9.53 12.31
CA ALA A 114 4.29 -8.89 13.60
C ALA A 114 5.31 -7.79 13.98
N ARG A 115 5.77 -7.01 12.99
CA ARG A 115 6.79 -5.98 13.21
C ARG A 115 6.25 -4.87 14.14
N PRO A 116 6.91 -4.57 15.28
CA PRO A 116 6.53 -3.46 16.15
C PRO A 116 6.53 -2.11 15.42
N ARG A 117 5.64 -1.21 15.85
CA ARG A 117 5.62 0.19 15.39
C ARG A 117 6.69 1.02 16.09
N PRO A 118 7.12 2.15 15.49
CA PRO A 118 7.93 3.14 16.18
C PRO A 118 7.28 3.62 17.49
N PRO A 119 8.05 4.24 18.40
CA PRO A 119 7.52 4.78 19.65
C PRO A 119 6.33 5.72 19.43
N ARG A 120 5.30 5.60 20.27
CA ARG A 120 4.07 6.41 20.17
C ARG A 120 4.30 7.93 20.19
N PRO A 121 5.26 8.51 20.94
CA PRO A 121 5.52 9.95 20.92
C PRO A 121 5.90 10.50 19.53
N ASP A 122 6.44 9.65 18.67
CA ASP A 122 6.83 10.05 17.31
C ASP A 122 5.64 10.09 16.35
N TRP A 123 4.48 9.56 16.73
CA TRP A 123 3.34 9.41 15.85
C TRP A 123 2.67 10.75 15.55
N ALA A 124 2.56 11.07 14.26
CA ALA A 124 1.76 12.20 13.80
C ALA A 124 0.30 11.81 13.53
N THR A 125 -0.08 10.54 13.57
CA THR A 125 -1.47 10.10 13.43
C THR A 125 -1.67 8.80 14.20
N HIS A 126 -2.92 8.49 14.55
CA HIS A 126 -3.23 7.21 15.16
C HIS A 126 -2.96 6.05 14.18
N ALA A 127 -2.40 4.96 14.68
CA ALA A 127 -2.19 3.72 13.95
C ALA A 127 -2.46 2.52 14.85
N SER A 128 -3.00 1.45 14.26
CA SER A 128 -3.34 0.20 14.94
C SER A 128 -2.62 -1.00 14.30
N GLY A 129 -2.53 -2.12 15.01
CA GLY A 129 -1.84 -3.34 14.54
C GLY A 129 -0.33 -3.14 14.31
N TRP A 130 0.26 -4.02 13.50
CA TRP A 130 1.70 -4.04 13.24
C TRP A 130 2.15 -3.07 12.13
N ALA A 131 3.45 -2.77 12.11
CA ALA A 131 4.03 -1.75 11.23
C ALA A 131 4.21 -2.21 9.78
N PHE A 132 4.48 -3.50 9.56
CA PHE A 132 4.85 -4.04 8.26
C PHE A 132 3.91 -5.17 7.84
N PRO A 133 3.44 -5.20 6.57
CA PRO A 133 3.52 -4.12 5.59
C PRO A 133 2.44 -3.04 5.85
N SER A 134 2.66 -1.82 5.34
CA SER A 134 1.77 -0.66 5.57
C SER A 134 0.40 -0.80 4.91
N GLY A 135 -0.69 -0.61 5.66
CA GLY A 135 -2.06 -0.68 5.13
C GLY A 135 -2.40 0.43 4.14
N HIS A 136 -2.03 1.68 4.45
CA HIS A 136 -2.26 2.84 3.56
C HIS A 136 -1.48 2.71 2.27
N THR A 137 -0.20 2.32 2.36
CA THR A 137 0.66 2.16 1.18
C THR A 137 0.17 1.03 0.29
N THR A 138 -0.13 -0.15 0.85
CA THR A 138 -0.65 -1.28 0.07
C THR A 138 -1.97 -0.95 -0.60
N THR A 139 -2.93 -0.38 0.14
CA THR A 139 -4.25 -0.03 -0.41
C THR A 139 -4.12 1.00 -1.53
N SER A 140 -3.33 2.06 -1.33
CA SER A 140 -3.12 3.10 -2.35
C SER A 140 -2.46 2.56 -3.62
N ALA A 141 -1.44 1.71 -3.48
CA ALA A 141 -0.74 1.12 -4.61
C ALA A 141 -1.64 0.16 -5.41
N LEU A 142 -2.45 -0.66 -4.72
CA LEU A 142 -3.43 -1.54 -5.37
C LEU A 142 -4.49 -0.72 -6.11
N THR A 143 -5.06 0.31 -5.46
CA THR A 143 -6.03 1.19 -6.10
C THR A 143 -5.47 1.89 -7.33
N ALA A 144 -4.21 2.35 -7.30
CA ALA A 144 -3.59 2.99 -8.46
C ALA A 144 -3.34 2.04 -9.63
N ALA A 145 -3.23 0.73 -9.38
CA ALA A 145 -3.03 -0.29 -10.40
C ALA A 145 -4.34 -0.82 -11.03
N LEU A 146 -5.49 -0.51 -10.43
CA LEU A 146 -6.83 -0.97 -10.83
C LEU A 146 -7.60 0.11 -11.60
#